data_AF-A0A6I5HMS3-F1
#
_entry.id   AF-A0A6I5HMS3-F1
#
_cell.length_a   1.000
_cell.length_b   1.000
_cell.length_c   1.000
_cell.angle_alpha   90.00
_cell.angle_beta   90.00
_cell.angle_gamma   90.00
#
_symmetry.space_group_name_H-M   'P 1'
#
loop_
_entity.id
_entity.type
_entity.pdbx_description
1 polymer ?
#
loop_
_entity_poly.entity_id
_entity_poly.type
_entity_poly.pdbx_seq_one_letter_code
_entity_poly.pdbx_strand_id
1 'polypeptide(L)'
;AVLLATPWWTRCRRALAAVLADIRALHARPARAAALWGGSVAFAALHALVLIAVTRAVGLPLAPLQVALLYLAASSAAALLPTPGGLGSLDAALAFALTAAGTPGAGAASAVLGYRLLTVWLPLLPGLLVLAVLVRRKAL
;
A
#
# COMPACT_ATOMS: atom_id res chain seq x y z
N ALA A 1 34.76 -20.86 -8.49
CA ALA A 1 34.05 -21.55 -7.37
C ALA A 1 34.49 -21.07 -5.98
N VAL A 2 34.92 -19.81 -5.79
CA VAL A 2 35.53 -19.30 -4.53
C VAL A 2 34.83 -18.01 -4.05
N LEU A 3 33.49 -17.95 -4.14
CA LEU A 3 32.69 -16.83 -3.61
C LEU A 3 31.61 -17.28 -2.63
N LEU A 4 31.77 -18.46 -2.00
CA LEU A 4 30.74 -19.09 -1.14
C LEU A 4 31.14 -19.20 0.35
N ALA A 5 32.11 -18.42 0.82
CA ALA A 5 32.59 -18.48 2.20
C ALA A 5 32.55 -17.12 2.90
N THR A 6 31.47 -16.39 2.72
CA THR A 6 31.25 -15.12 3.41
C THR A 6 30.24 -15.29 4.56
N PRO A 7 30.46 -14.69 5.74
CA PRO A 7 29.58 -14.82 6.91
C PRO A 7 28.15 -14.33 6.64
N TRP A 8 27.94 -13.53 5.59
CA TRP A 8 26.62 -13.08 5.16
C TRP A 8 25.73 -14.20 4.60
N TRP A 9 26.29 -15.23 3.94
CA TRP A 9 25.50 -16.34 3.38
C TRP A 9 24.81 -17.18 4.46
N THR A 10 25.50 -17.44 5.58
CA THR A 10 24.90 -18.18 6.71
C THR A 10 23.85 -17.37 7.46
N ARG A 11 23.95 -16.03 7.46
CA ARG A 11 22.95 -15.13 8.03
C ARG A 11 21.71 -15.06 7.12
N CYS A 12 21.89 -14.89 5.81
CA CYS A 12 20.82 -14.91 4.83
C CYS A 12 20.07 -16.26 4.82
N ARG A 13 20.79 -17.39 4.84
CA ARG A 13 20.15 -18.72 4.87
C ARG A 13 19.35 -18.96 6.15
N ARG A 14 19.86 -18.50 7.30
CA ARG A 14 19.12 -18.57 8.58
C ARG A 14 17.88 -17.68 8.56
N ALA A 15 17.99 -16.46 8.05
CA ALA A 15 16.85 -15.55 7.89
C ALA A 15 15.78 -16.14 6.95
N LEU A 16 16.19 -16.68 5.80
CA LEU A 16 15.30 -17.38 4.86
C LEU A 16 14.63 -18.60 5.50
N ALA A 17 15.40 -19.43 6.23
CA ALA A 17 14.85 -20.60 6.91
C ALA A 17 13.84 -20.20 8.01
N ALA A 18 14.11 -19.12 8.74
CA ALA A 18 13.19 -18.58 9.74
C ALA A 18 11.91 -18.05 9.09
N VAL A 19 12.02 -17.24 8.02
CA VAL A 19 10.87 -16.74 7.26
C VAL A 19 10.03 -17.88 6.69
N LEU A 20 10.67 -18.91 6.14
CA LEU A 20 9.95 -20.10 5.63
C LEU A 20 9.28 -20.89 6.76
N ALA A 21 9.92 -21.02 7.92
CA ALA A 21 9.31 -21.66 9.08
C ALA A 21 8.10 -20.86 9.60
N ASP A 22 8.20 -19.53 9.64
CA ASP A 22 7.10 -18.65 10.02
C ASP A 22 5.94 -18.71 9.02
N ILE A 23 6.23 -18.68 7.71
CA ILE A 23 5.21 -18.84 6.67
C ILE A 23 4.50 -20.19 6.79
N ARG A 24 5.24 -21.27 7.04
CA ARG A 24 4.65 -22.61 7.25
C ARG A 24 3.83 -22.67 8.53
N ALA A 25 4.31 -22.08 9.62
CA ALA A 25 3.60 -22.02 10.90
C ALA A 25 2.31 -21.18 10.81
N LEU A 26 2.33 -20.11 10.02
CA LEU A 26 1.14 -19.30 9.70
C LEU A 26 0.12 -20.10 8.88
N HIS A 27 0.57 -20.81 7.85
CA HIS A 27 -0.33 -21.65 7.02
C HIS A 27 -0.84 -22.90 7.75
N ALA A 28 -0.14 -23.39 8.77
CA ALA A 28 -0.63 -24.46 9.64
C ALA A 28 -1.83 -24.04 10.49
N ARG A 29 -2.13 -22.73 10.60
CA ARG A 29 -3.29 -22.20 11.30
C ARG A 29 -4.24 -21.55 10.28
N PRO A 30 -5.20 -22.30 9.69
CA PRO A 30 -5.99 -21.84 8.54
C PRO A 30 -6.77 -20.56 8.86
N ALA A 31 -7.26 -20.39 10.09
CA ALA A 31 -7.95 -19.16 10.51
C ALA A 31 -7.03 -17.91 10.46
N ARG A 32 -5.75 -18.04 10.84
CA ARG A 32 -4.79 -16.93 10.78
C ARG A 32 -4.36 -16.63 9.35
N ALA A 33 -4.11 -17.67 8.56
CA ALA A 33 -3.83 -17.52 7.15
C ALA A 33 -4.99 -16.83 6.43
N ALA A 34 -6.23 -17.26 6.65
CA ALA A 34 -7.42 -16.65 6.08
C ALA A 34 -7.59 -15.18 6.52
N ALA A 35 -7.35 -14.86 7.79
CA ALA A 35 -7.42 -13.47 8.28
C ALA A 35 -6.34 -12.58 7.64
N LEU A 36 -5.12 -13.09 7.46
CA LEU A 36 -4.02 -12.33 6.84
C LEU A 36 -4.25 -12.11 5.34
N TRP A 37 -4.57 -13.18 4.60
CA TRP A 37 -4.86 -13.09 3.18
C TRP A 37 -6.13 -12.27 2.92
N GLY A 38 -7.19 -12.51 3.69
CA GLY A 38 -8.43 -11.76 3.61
C GLY A 38 -8.22 -10.29 3.93
N GLY A 39 -7.47 -9.97 4.98
CA GLY A 39 -7.12 -8.58 5.33
C GLY A 39 -6.30 -7.89 4.24
N SER A 40 -5.32 -8.58 3.65
CA SER A 40 -4.50 -8.04 2.56
C SER A 40 -5.32 -7.76 1.29
N VAL A 41 -6.18 -8.70 0.89
CA VAL A 41 -7.08 -8.53 -0.27
C VAL A 41 -8.10 -7.43 -0.01
N ALA A 42 -8.72 -7.41 1.19
CA ALA A 42 -9.68 -6.38 1.57
C ALA A 42 -9.03 -4.99 1.59
N PHE A 43 -7.80 -4.87 2.08
CA PHE A 43 -7.05 -3.63 2.08
C PHE A 43 -6.84 -3.10 0.66
N ALA A 44 -6.32 -3.94 -0.25
CA ALA A 44 -6.15 -3.56 -1.65
C ALA A 44 -7.48 -3.20 -2.34
N ALA A 45 -8.55 -3.96 -2.09
CA ALA A 45 -9.87 -3.72 -2.64
C ALA A 45 -10.47 -2.39 -2.14
N LEU A 46 -10.38 -2.10 -0.84
CA LEU A 46 -10.88 -0.85 -0.25
C LEU A 46 -10.14 0.36 -0.83
N HIS A 47 -8.82 0.27 -0.98
CA HIS A 47 -8.04 1.33 -1.61
C HIS A 47 -8.41 1.53 -3.09
N ALA A 48 -8.61 0.46 -3.85
CA ALA A 48 -9.10 0.54 -5.23
C ALA A 48 -10.49 1.19 -5.29
N LEU A 49 -11.40 0.84 -4.36
CA LEU A 49 -12.73 1.45 -4.27
C LEU A 49 -12.67 2.94 -3.96
N VAL A 50 -11.79 3.38 -3.07
CA VAL A 50 -11.56 4.81 -2.79
C VAL A 50 -11.08 5.50 -4.06
N LEU A 51 -10.11 4.93 -4.78
CA LEU A 51 -9.64 5.54 -6.03
C LEU A 51 -10.74 5.61 -7.08
N ILE A 52 -11.55 4.55 -7.26
CA ILE A 52 -12.71 4.55 -8.16
C ILE A 52 -13.70 5.66 -7.79
N ALA A 53 -14.03 5.80 -6.50
CA ALA A 53 -14.95 6.82 -6.02
C ALA A 53 -14.40 8.23 -6.31
N VAL A 54 -13.11 8.45 -6.09
CA VAL A 54 -12.46 9.74 -6.38
C VAL A 54 -12.41 10.02 -7.88
N THR A 55 -12.01 9.05 -8.73
CA THR A 55 -11.98 9.25 -10.19
C THR A 55 -13.36 9.54 -10.75
N ARG A 56 -14.41 8.91 -10.19
CA ARG A 56 -15.81 9.21 -10.50
C ARG A 56 -16.22 10.62 -10.07
N ALA A 57 -15.85 11.03 -8.86
CA ALA A 57 -16.15 12.36 -8.33
C ALA A 57 -15.44 13.49 -9.10
N VAL A 58 -14.21 13.25 -9.56
CA VAL A 58 -13.46 14.18 -10.43
C VAL A 58 -14.01 14.20 -11.86
N GLY A 59 -14.86 13.22 -12.24
CA GLY A 59 -15.48 13.14 -13.56
C GLY A 59 -14.59 12.53 -14.64
N LEU A 60 -13.65 11.65 -14.25
CA LEU A 60 -12.77 10.98 -15.20
C LEU A 60 -13.52 9.85 -15.92
N PRO A 61 -13.44 9.75 -17.27
CA PRO A 61 -14.18 8.76 -18.06
C PRO A 61 -13.48 7.38 -18.05
N LEU A 62 -13.19 6.85 -16.86
CA LEU A 62 -12.53 5.55 -16.68
C LEU A 62 -13.51 4.50 -16.15
N ALA A 63 -13.43 3.29 -16.69
CA ALA A 63 -14.20 2.16 -16.18
C ALA A 63 -13.69 1.76 -14.77
N PRO A 64 -14.56 1.41 -13.80
CA PRO A 64 -14.13 1.04 -12.44
C PRO A 64 -13.11 -0.07 -12.38
N LEU A 65 -13.29 -1.11 -13.21
CA LEU A 65 -12.37 -2.24 -13.29
C LEU A 65 -11.00 -1.79 -13.79
N GLN A 66 -10.95 -0.89 -14.77
CA GLN A 66 -9.70 -0.32 -15.27
C GLN A 66 -8.97 0.43 -14.16
N VAL A 67 -9.67 1.27 -13.39
CA VAL A 67 -9.08 2.01 -12.26
C VAL A 67 -8.53 1.06 -11.18
N ALA A 68 -9.25 -0.02 -10.86
CA ALA A 68 -8.77 -1.03 -9.92
C ALA A 68 -7.48 -1.71 -10.41
N LEU A 69 -7.41 -2.07 -11.70
CA LEU A 69 -6.20 -2.65 -12.29
C LEU A 69 -5.02 -1.67 -12.29
N LEU A 70 -5.26 -0.39 -12.60
CA LEU A 70 -4.24 0.66 -12.52
C LEU A 70 -3.74 0.83 -11.08
N TYR A 71 -4.62 0.77 -10.08
CA TYR A 71 -4.23 0.79 -8.67
C TYR A 71 -3.33 -0.40 -8.31
N LEU A 72 -3.74 -1.62 -8.67
CA LEU A 72 -2.96 -2.83 -8.38
C LEU A 72 -1.59 -2.81 -9.07
N ALA A 73 -1.53 -2.37 -10.33
CA ALA A 73 -0.29 -2.22 -11.08
C ALA A 73 0.63 -1.15 -10.46
N ALA A 74 0.08 0.03 -10.14
CA ALA A 74 0.82 1.12 -9.52
C ALA A 74 1.32 0.73 -8.13
N SER A 75 0.49 0.06 -7.31
CA SER A 75 0.88 -0.42 -5.98
C SER A 75 1.96 -1.49 -6.05
N SER A 76 1.89 -2.40 -7.02
CA SER A 76 2.91 -3.42 -7.24
C SER A 76 4.24 -2.80 -7.66
N ALA A 77 4.20 -1.81 -8.56
CA ALA A 77 5.39 -1.05 -8.96
C ALA A 77 5.97 -0.25 -7.78
N ALA A 78 5.13 0.43 -7.00
CA ALA A 78 5.54 1.20 -5.84
C ALA A 78 6.18 0.33 -4.75
N ALA A 79 5.74 -0.91 -4.58
CA ALA A 79 6.30 -1.85 -3.62
C ALA A 79 7.75 -2.27 -3.92
N LEU A 80 8.20 -2.10 -5.17
CA LEU A 80 9.60 -2.36 -5.56
C LEU A 80 10.53 -1.21 -5.16
N LEU A 81 9.99 -0.03 -4.86
CA LEU A 81 10.77 1.11 -4.44
C LEU A 81 10.94 1.09 -2.90
N PRO A 82 12.17 1.24 -2.38
CA PRO A 82 12.41 1.31 -0.94
C PRO A 82 12.06 2.70 -0.39
N THR A 83 10.79 3.10 -0.53
CA THR A 83 10.28 4.37 -0.02
C THR A 83 9.55 4.18 1.31
N PRO A 84 9.96 4.86 2.39
CA PRO A 84 9.27 4.79 3.67
C PRO A 84 7.82 5.29 3.52
N GLY A 85 6.85 4.49 3.95
CA GLY A 85 5.44 4.86 4.02
C GLY A 85 4.69 4.99 2.68
N GLY A 86 5.32 4.65 1.54
CA GLY A 86 4.68 4.74 0.22
C GLY A 86 4.26 6.16 -0.18
N LEU A 87 4.75 7.18 0.52
CA LEU A 87 4.54 8.59 0.19
C LEU A 87 5.45 8.94 -0.99
N GLY A 88 4.88 9.49 -2.06
CA GLY A 88 5.61 9.83 -3.29
C GLY A 88 5.70 8.70 -4.32
N SER A 89 6.10 7.49 -3.95
CA SER A 89 6.24 6.37 -4.92
C SER A 89 4.90 5.93 -5.50
N LEU A 90 3.92 5.67 -4.62
CA LEU A 90 2.57 5.31 -5.04
C LEU A 90 1.89 6.47 -5.78
N ASP A 91 2.15 7.72 -5.37
CA ASP A 91 1.57 8.90 -6.02
C ASP A 91 2.06 9.06 -7.45
N ALA A 92 3.38 8.95 -7.64
CA ALA A 92 3.99 9.00 -8.96
C ALA A 92 3.50 7.83 -9.83
N ALA A 93 3.42 6.61 -9.26
CA ALA A 93 2.94 5.45 -9.98
C ALA A 93 1.46 5.59 -10.39
N LEU A 94 0.60 6.10 -9.52
CA LEU A 94 -0.82 6.33 -9.82
C LEU A 94 -1.01 7.46 -10.82
N ALA A 95 -0.32 8.59 -10.64
CA ALA A 95 -0.37 9.71 -11.57
C ALA A 95 0.09 9.27 -12.97
N PHE A 96 1.18 8.50 -13.04
CA PHE A 96 1.66 7.90 -14.28
C PHE A 96 0.64 6.93 -14.88
N ALA A 97 0.13 5.97 -14.09
CA ALA A 97 -0.82 4.96 -14.56
C ALA A 97 -2.11 5.58 -15.10
N LEU A 98 -2.69 6.56 -14.41
CA LEU A 98 -3.90 7.27 -14.83
C LEU A 98 -3.66 8.12 -16.10
N THR A 99 -2.51 8.79 -16.18
CA THR A 99 -2.14 9.58 -17.36
C THR A 99 -1.89 8.68 -18.57
N ALA A 100 -1.18 7.56 -18.37
CA ALA A 100 -0.95 6.55 -19.41
C ALA A 100 -2.26 5.88 -19.87
N ALA A 101 -3.28 5.84 -19.02
CA ALA A 101 -4.63 5.39 -19.36
C ALA A 101 -5.46 6.43 -20.14
N GLY A 102 -4.89 7.57 -20.52
CA GLY A 102 -5.54 8.61 -21.33
C GLY A 102 -6.18 9.75 -20.54
N THR A 103 -5.94 9.83 -19.22
CA THR A 103 -6.46 10.93 -18.39
C THR A 103 -5.59 12.18 -18.57
N PRO A 104 -6.17 13.40 -18.68
CA PRO A 104 -5.40 14.64 -18.60
C PRO A 104 -4.60 14.70 -17.29
N GLY A 105 -3.35 15.16 -17.35
CA GLY A 105 -2.45 15.18 -16.19
C GLY A 105 -3.00 15.92 -14.97
N ALA A 106 -3.73 17.03 -15.19
CA ALA A 106 -4.43 17.73 -14.12
C ALA A 106 -5.49 16.86 -13.44
N GLY A 107 -6.28 16.11 -14.22
CA GLY A 107 -7.29 15.18 -13.69
C GLY A 107 -6.69 14.01 -12.92
N ALA A 108 -5.57 13.45 -13.42
CA ALA A 108 -4.83 12.42 -12.72
C ALA A 108 -4.28 12.93 -11.38
N ALA A 109 -3.70 14.14 -11.36
CA ALA A 109 -3.21 14.77 -10.14
C ALA A 109 -4.33 15.04 -9.12
N SER A 110 -5.49 15.56 -9.58
CA SER A 110 -6.67 15.74 -8.73
C SER A 110 -7.16 14.43 -8.13
N ALA A 111 -7.16 13.34 -8.90
CA ALA A 111 -7.56 12.03 -8.41
C ALA A 111 -6.60 11.48 -7.34
N VAL A 112 -5.29 11.64 -7.54
CA VAL A 112 -4.28 11.23 -6.55
C VAL A 112 -4.41 12.05 -5.26
N LEU A 113 -4.61 13.36 -5.37
CA LEU A 113 -4.82 14.23 -4.20
C LEU A 113 -6.09 13.87 -3.43
N GLY A 114 -7.21 13.63 -4.11
CA GLY A 114 -8.45 13.19 -3.47
C GLY A 114 -8.28 11.85 -2.77
N TYR A 115 -7.58 10.91 -3.40
CA TYR A 115 -7.24 9.62 -2.80
C TYR A 115 -6.37 9.78 -1.53
N ARG A 116 -5.37 10.67 -1.54
CA ARG A 116 -4.51 10.96 -0.37
C ARG A 116 -5.24 11.66 0.76
N LEU A 117 -6.14 12.57 0.43
CA LEU A 117 -6.99 13.23 1.40
C LEU A 117 -7.79 12.20 2.21
N LEU A 118 -8.34 11.18 1.54
CA LEU A 118 -9.17 10.15 2.19
C LEU A 118 -8.35 9.06 2.91
N THR A 119 -7.19 8.68 2.37
CA THR A 119 -6.42 7.54 2.90
C THR A 119 -5.34 7.94 3.90
N VAL A 120 -4.84 9.17 3.84
CA VAL A 120 -3.74 9.64 4.69
C VAL A 120 -4.20 10.78 5.57
N TRP A 121 -4.74 11.86 5.00
CA TRP A 121 -4.97 13.09 5.77
C TRP A 121 -6.20 12.99 6.68
N LEU A 122 -7.30 12.42 6.19
CA LEU A 122 -8.53 12.27 6.97
C LEU A 122 -8.33 11.37 8.21
N PRO A 123 -7.66 10.19 8.13
CA PRO A 123 -7.36 9.38 9.31
C PRO A 123 -6.29 9.98 10.23
N LEU A 124 -5.41 10.84 9.71
CA LEU A 124 -4.36 11.48 10.51
C LEU A 124 -4.94 12.46 11.53
N LEU A 125 -6.01 13.19 11.18
CA LEU A 125 -6.65 14.18 12.06
C LEU A 125 -7.12 13.58 13.40
N PRO A 126 -7.97 12.54 13.45
CA PRO A 126 -8.37 11.94 14.72
C PRO A 126 -7.18 11.32 15.47
N GLY A 127 -6.18 10.77 14.76
CA GLY A 127 -4.97 10.24 15.38
C GLY A 127 -4.19 11.32 16.15
N LEU A 128 -4.00 12.49 15.54
CA LEU A 128 -3.36 13.64 16.19
C LEU A 128 -4.17 14.17 17.37
N LEU A 129 -5.50 14.20 17.26
CA LEU A 129 -6.37 14.63 18.36
C LEU A 129 -6.27 13.68 19.55
N VAL A 130 -6.31 12.36 19.32
CA VAL A 130 -6.14 11.35 20.38
C VAL A 130 -4.76 11.47 21.01
N LEU A 131 -3.71 11.60 20.21
CA LEU A 131 -2.35 11.80 20.71
C LEU A 131 -2.25 13.08 21.56
N ALA A 132 -2.80 14.20 21.09
CA ALA A 132 -2.81 15.46 21.83
C ALA A 132 -3.55 15.33 23.17
N VAL A 133 -4.65 14.58 23.21
CA VAL A 133 -5.37 14.28 24.46
C VAL A 133 -4.52 13.43 25.40
N LEU A 134 -3.85 12.39 24.91
CA LEU A 134 -2.99 11.52 25.74
C LEU A 134 -1.80 12.28 26.32
N VAL A 135 -1.15 13.13 25.51
CA VAL A 135 -0.05 14.01 25.95
C VAL A 135 -0.54 15.00 27.00
N ARG A 136 -1.71 15.63 26.80
CA ARG A 136 -2.32 16.53 27.81
C ARG A 136 -2.64 15.80 29.12
N ARG A 137 -2.99 14.52 29.06
CA ARG A 137 -3.29 13.67 30.22
C ARG A 137 -2.05 13.08 30.90
N LYS A 138 -0.84 13.32 30.39
CA LYS A 138 0.43 12.69 30.85
C LYS A 138 0.35 11.15 30.91
N ALA A 139 -0.43 10.56 30.01
CA ALA A 139 -0.54 9.11 29.87
C ALA A 139 0.54 8.51 28.94
N LEU A 140 1.39 9.39 28.40
CA LEU A 140 2.57 9.11 27.58
C LEU A 140 3.77 9.83 28.19
#